data_AF-A0A7C5X7G9-F1
#
_entry.id   AF-A0A7C5X7G9-F1
#
_cell.length_a   1.000
_cell.length_b   1.000
_cell.length_c   1.000
_cell.angle_alpha   90.00
_cell.angle_beta   90.00
_cell.angle_gamma   90.00
#
_symmetry.space_group_name_H-M   'P 1'
#
loop_
_entity.id
_entity.type
_entity.pdbx_description
1 polymer ?
#
loop_
_entity_poly.entity_id
_entity_poly.type
_entity_poly.pdbx_seq_one_letter_code
_entity_poly.pdbx_strand_id
1 'polypeptide(L)'
;MSSGLWELMQELDRQKRSYHEKLLSVDGELSLFLRSFQVYDLTIDISHLLIPEFYFTSMSLSLLFDLDLFELEPLNLEFTWRLPTLEEWLRGVSVVFEKALPDAATDVETFVEANIAPEHRESIIGTMPEKCVWGRSAYGECYADPLAVREFLRATQVLLLLKHPSVVQRRASLLALVRALDINEQLARSTHDRLSMVVAQHTECFTLDYSILDISRLCEPYPEVPGMGAVPFVDLDGNVREATVYKLADSQYGCVLDMSTLDFCYLLPEEDIYQHSPEPALQGVLDKLVRFRGRFMLTAPGLSNYVRGDEAVDHHRCERTNIWGELMGLRYMLEHEVESQLRQLMPELDPFERRKYVTAVLQLLGHRGKRHRWGYGTYRAMAEEELRAWWLEHWSAMGLDRGVLERLYDTLGPLLDALVRRKVELGRRLRLSRIGPAPRIAHR
;
A
#
# COMPACT_ATOMS: atom_id res chain seq x y z
N MET A 1 0.07 -10.22 43.63
CA MET A 1 0.03 -10.16 42.15
C MET A 1 0.25 -11.58 41.64
N SER A 2 -0.54 -12.07 40.67
CA SER A 2 -0.33 -13.42 40.10
C SER A 2 1.03 -13.48 39.40
N SER A 3 1.72 -14.62 39.47
CA SER A 3 3.05 -14.81 38.87
C SER A 3 3.10 -14.43 37.37
N GLY A 4 2.01 -14.70 36.64
CA GLY A 4 1.93 -14.39 35.20
C GLY A 4 1.89 -12.89 34.85
N LEU A 5 1.31 -12.03 35.70
CA LEU A 5 1.33 -10.58 35.45
C LEU A 5 2.76 -10.02 35.62
N TRP A 6 3.47 -10.52 36.62
CA TRP A 6 4.86 -10.15 36.86
C TRP A 6 5.77 -10.59 35.71
N GLU A 7 5.62 -11.81 35.22
CA GLU A 7 6.35 -12.31 34.05
C GLU A 7 6.09 -11.46 32.80
N LEU A 8 4.83 -11.08 32.54
CA LEU A 8 4.48 -10.22 31.40
C LEU A 8 5.12 -8.83 31.53
N MET A 9 5.14 -8.25 32.73
CA MET A 9 5.78 -6.95 32.98
C MET A 9 7.30 -7.02 32.76
N GLN A 10 7.96 -8.07 33.25
CA GLN A 10 9.40 -8.28 33.03
C GLN A 10 9.71 -8.47 31.55
N GLU A 11 8.91 -9.24 30.83
CA GLU A 11 9.09 -9.46 29.41
C GLU A 11 8.88 -8.17 28.60
N LEU A 12 7.87 -7.37 28.94
CA LEU A 12 7.62 -6.08 28.28
C LEU A 12 8.77 -5.09 28.53
N ASP A 13 9.31 -5.05 29.75
CA ASP A 13 10.47 -4.20 30.07
C ASP A 13 11.72 -4.64 29.29
N ARG A 14 11.98 -5.95 29.24
CA ARG A 14 13.06 -6.53 28.43
C ARG A 14 12.95 -6.15 26.96
N GLN A 15 11.74 -6.23 26.39
CA GLN A 15 11.54 -5.85 24.99
C GLN A 15 11.67 -4.34 24.76
N LYS A 16 11.17 -3.50 25.68
CA LYS A 16 11.36 -2.05 25.64
C LYS A 16 12.84 -1.68 25.61
N ARG A 17 13.64 -2.28 26.48
CA ARG A 17 15.09 -2.11 26.50
C ARG A 17 15.72 -2.52 25.17
N SER A 18 15.37 -3.70 24.65
CA SER A 18 15.91 -4.16 23.36
C SER A 18 15.51 -3.25 22.19
N TYR A 19 14.29 -2.74 22.18
CA TYR A 19 13.81 -1.78 21.18
C TYR A 19 14.62 -0.48 21.22
N HIS A 20 14.86 0.06 22.42
CA HIS A 20 15.67 1.26 22.61
C HIS A 20 17.12 1.06 22.17
N GLU A 21 17.79 0.01 22.68
CA GLU A 21 19.18 -0.29 22.38
C GLU A 21 19.44 -0.48 20.87
N LYS A 22 18.48 -1.05 20.14
CA LYS A 22 18.61 -1.34 18.70
C LYS A 22 18.28 -0.16 17.78
N LEU A 23 17.47 0.81 18.24
CA LEU A 23 16.86 1.81 17.36
C LEU A 23 17.01 3.25 17.84
N LEU A 24 16.92 3.49 19.15
CA LEU A 24 16.75 4.84 19.73
C LEU A 24 17.98 5.33 20.50
N SER A 25 18.87 4.42 20.88
CA SER A 25 20.17 4.77 21.45
C SER A 25 21.09 5.37 20.38
N VAL A 26 22.12 6.10 20.81
CA VAL A 26 23.14 6.67 19.91
C VAL A 26 23.82 5.55 19.10
N ASP A 27 24.20 4.47 19.76
CA ASP A 27 24.83 3.30 19.11
C ASP A 27 23.84 2.56 18.19
N GLY A 28 22.56 2.53 18.55
CA GLY A 28 21.49 1.92 17.75
C GLY A 28 21.26 2.68 16.44
N GLU A 29 21.15 4.01 16.51
CA GLU A 29 21.04 4.85 15.31
C GLU A 29 22.27 4.72 14.41
N LEU A 30 23.47 4.79 14.99
CA LEU A 30 24.72 4.60 14.23
C LEU A 30 24.78 3.20 13.58
N SER A 31 24.39 2.16 14.30
CA SER A 31 24.33 0.80 13.77
C SER A 31 23.36 0.69 12.60
N LEU A 32 22.19 1.33 12.66
CA LEU A 32 21.22 1.35 11.56
C LEU A 32 21.72 2.14 10.36
N PHE A 33 22.41 3.25 10.59
CA PHE A 33 23.03 4.03 9.54
C PHE A 33 24.11 3.22 8.80
N LEU A 34 25.00 2.53 9.53
CA LEU A 34 26.01 1.65 8.96
C LEU A 34 25.39 0.46 8.21
N ARG A 35 24.32 -0.14 8.75
CA ARG A 35 23.58 -1.20 8.04
C ARG A 35 22.94 -0.69 6.76
N SER A 36 22.41 0.53 6.76
CA SER A 36 21.84 1.16 5.56
C SER A 36 22.91 1.32 4.47
N PHE A 37 24.15 1.68 4.84
CA PHE A 37 25.27 1.66 3.90
C PHE A 37 25.58 0.26 3.35
N GLN A 38 25.58 -0.76 4.19
CA GLN A 38 25.87 -2.14 3.77
C GLN A 38 24.86 -2.68 2.75
N VAL A 39 23.61 -2.25 2.83
CA VAL A 39 22.54 -2.67 1.90
C VAL A 39 22.22 -1.61 0.85
N TYR A 40 23.02 -0.54 0.75
CA TYR A 40 22.73 0.59 -0.12
C TYR A 40 22.58 0.16 -1.57
N ASP A 41 23.63 -0.43 -2.15
CA ASP A 41 23.65 -0.83 -3.56
C ASP A 41 22.52 -1.80 -3.88
N LEU A 42 22.37 -2.86 -3.07
CA LEU A 42 21.26 -3.82 -3.20
C LEU A 42 19.89 -3.13 -3.17
N THR A 43 19.69 -2.16 -2.28
CA THR A 43 18.41 -1.46 -2.17
C THR A 43 18.17 -0.55 -3.38
N ILE A 44 19.22 0.10 -3.89
CA ILE A 44 19.13 0.92 -5.10
C ILE A 44 18.79 0.03 -6.30
N ASP A 45 19.45 -1.12 -6.47
CA ASP A 45 19.16 -2.06 -7.56
C ASP A 45 17.71 -2.56 -7.50
N ILE A 46 17.26 -2.99 -6.31
CA ILE A 46 15.86 -3.39 -6.09
C ILE A 46 14.90 -2.23 -6.37
N SER A 47 15.27 -1.00 -6.02
CA SER A 47 14.41 0.18 -6.25
C SER A 47 14.24 0.50 -7.73
N HIS A 48 15.26 0.25 -8.57
CA HIS A 48 15.13 0.39 -10.02
C HIS A 48 14.12 -0.59 -10.58
N LEU A 49 14.00 -1.78 -10.01
CA LEU A 49 12.97 -2.74 -10.39
C LEU A 49 11.59 -2.32 -9.87
N LEU A 50 11.47 -2.06 -8.57
CA LEU A 50 10.16 -1.90 -7.94
C LEU A 50 9.50 -0.55 -8.23
N ILE A 51 10.25 0.56 -8.24
CA ILE A 51 9.64 1.89 -8.39
C ILE A 51 8.90 2.04 -9.72
N PRO A 52 9.48 1.67 -10.89
CA PRO A 52 8.74 1.66 -12.15
C PRO A 52 7.49 0.78 -12.08
N GLU A 53 7.58 -0.45 -11.57
CA GLU A 53 6.41 -1.34 -11.42
C GLU A 53 5.30 -0.65 -10.64
N PHE A 54 5.58 -0.09 -9.46
CA PHE A 54 4.60 0.64 -8.67
C PHE A 54 4.00 1.84 -9.40
N TYR A 55 4.84 2.56 -10.14
CA TYR A 55 4.47 3.79 -10.82
C TYR A 55 3.54 3.50 -12.00
N PHE A 56 3.97 2.65 -12.93
CA PHE A 56 3.22 2.35 -14.16
C PHE A 56 1.97 1.51 -13.90
N THR A 57 1.99 0.60 -12.92
CA THR A 57 0.78 -0.13 -12.52
C THR A 57 -0.26 0.81 -11.93
N SER A 58 0.14 1.75 -11.06
CA SER A 58 -0.80 2.70 -10.49
C SER A 58 -1.31 3.68 -11.54
N MET A 59 -0.44 4.15 -12.43
CA MET A 59 -0.81 5.04 -13.53
C MET A 59 -1.82 4.39 -14.48
N SER A 60 -1.78 3.06 -14.68
CA SER A 60 -2.81 2.36 -15.45
C SER A 60 -4.24 2.60 -14.93
N LEU A 61 -4.40 2.92 -13.65
CA LEU A 61 -5.69 3.16 -13.03
C LEU A 61 -6.22 4.59 -13.24
N SER A 62 -5.39 5.54 -13.69
CA SER A 62 -5.83 6.92 -13.88
C SER A 62 -6.87 7.02 -14.99
N LEU A 63 -6.52 6.59 -16.21
CA LEU A 63 -7.41 6.68 -17.36
C LEU A 63 -8.57 5.68 -17.31
N LEU A 64 -8.44 4.59 -16.56
CA LEU A 64 -9.48 3.56 -16.45
C LEU A 64 -10.59 3.94 -15.46
N PHE A 65 -10.26 4.74 -14.45
CA PHE A 65 -11.17 5.09 -13.36
C PHE A 65 -11.18 6.59 -13.08
N ASP A 66 -10.81 7.43 -14.05
CA ASP A 66 -10.74 8.88 -13.90
C ASP A 66 -10.02 9.30 -12.59
N LEU A 67 -8.93 8.62 -12.23
CA LEU A 67 -8.22 8.88 -10.98
C LEU A 67 -7.07 9.85 -11.21
N ASP A 68 -7.17 11.03 -10.60
CA ASP A 68 -6.09 12.00 -10.61
C ASP A 68 -4.77 11.38 -10.10
N LEU A 69 -3.66 11.67 -10.77
CA LEU A 69 -2.37 11.08 -10.41
C LEU A 69 -1.91 11.53 -9.02
N PHE A 70 -2.31 12.72 -8.57
CA PHE A 70 -2.06 13.14 -7.18
C PHE A 70 -2.85 12.37 -6.14
N GLU A 71 -3.87 11.60 -6.51
CA GLU A 71 -4.62 10.74 -5.59
C GLU A 71 -4.03 9.35 -5.47
N LEU A 72 -3.39 8.87 -6.53
CA LEU A 72 -2.68 7.60 -6.56
C LEU A 72 -1.52 7.64 -5.58
N GLU A 73 -1.64 6.86 -4.49
CA GLU A 73 -0.67 6.93 -3.40
C GLU A 73 0.77 6.62 -3.85
N PRO A 74 1.05 5.61 -4.71
CA PRO A 74 2.41 5.37 -5.19
C PRO A 74 3.06 6.57 -5.90
N LEU A 75 2.27 7.42 -6.54
CA LEU A 75 2.72 8.65 -7.21
C LEU A 75 2.91 9.79 -6.20
N ASN A 76 2.01 9.94 -5.23
CA ASN A 76 2.00 11.06 -4.28
C ASN A 76 2.78 10.81 -2.97
N LEU A 77 3.35 9.61 -2.78
CA LEU A 77 4.21 9.26 -1.64
C LEU A 77 5.62 9.85 -1.81
N GLU A 78 5.68 11.17 -1.82
CA GLU A 78 6.92 11.95 -1.87
C GLU A 78 7.06 12.86 -0.65
N PHE A 79 8.32 13.14 -0.29
CA PHE A 79 8.63 14.04 0.80
C PHE A 79 9.91 14.82 0.56
N THR A 80 9.94 16.08 0.97
CA THR A 80 11.18 16.82 1.17
C THR A 80 11.66 16.64 2.60
N TRP A 81 12.92 16.99 2.84
CA TRP A 81 13.49 16.93 4.17
C TRP A 81 14.36 18.14 4.44
N ARG A 82 14.49 18.48 5.71
CA ARG A 82 15.42 19.49 6.21
C ARG A 82 16.02 19.07 7.54
N LEU A 83 17.15 19.67 7.87
CA LEU A 83 17.70 19.59 9.22
C LEU A 83 16.77 20.31 10.20
N PRO A 84 16.70 19.83 11.45
CA PRO A 84 15.93 20.47 12.51
C PRO A 84 16.56 21.83 12.87
N THR A 85 15.72 22.75 13.32
CA THR A 85 16.18 23.94 14.07
C THR A 85 16.76 23.52 15.42
N LEU A 86 17.51 24.42 16.08
CA LEU A 86 18.06 24.13 17.41
C LEU A 86 16.95 23.75 18.41
N GLU A 87 15.80 24.43 18.37
CA GLU A 87 14.68 24.13 19.26
C GLU A 87 14.05 22.75 18.96
N GLU A 88 13.84 22.41 17.69
CA GLU A 88 13.36 21.08 17.28
C GLU A 88 14.35 19.99 17.70
N TRP A 89 15.66 20.24 17.52
CA TRP A 89 16.71 19.31 17.92
C TRP A 89 16.75 19.10 19.44
N LEU A 90 16.64 20.16 20.25
CA LEU A 90 16.53 20.06 21.71
C LEU A 90 15.26 19.30 22.15
N ARG A 91 14.21 19.35 21.34
CA ARG A 91 13.00 18.53 21.52
C ARG A 91 13.15 17.09 21.03
N GLY A 92 14.29 16.70 20.49
CA GLY A 92 14.60 15.34 20.04
C GLY A 92 14.28 15.07 18.57
N VAL A 93 14.11 16.10 17.75
CA VAL A 93 13.89 15.93 16.31
C VAL A 93 15.24 15.84 15.61
N SER A 94 15.51 14.72 14.93
CA SER A 94 16.75 14.51 14.16
C SER A 94 16.62 14.94 12.71
N VAL A 95 15.44 14.80 12.13
CA VAL A 95 15.13 15.17 10.74
C VAL A 95 13.66 15.57 10.63
N VAL A 96 13.36 16.56 9.79
CA VAL A 96 11.98 16.96 9.49
C VAL A 96 11.61 16.48 8.09
N PHE A 97 10.52 15.71 8.00
CA PHE A 97 9.94 15.27 6.74
C PHE A 97 8.67 16.06 6.44
N GLU A 98 8.59 16.61 5.23
CA GLU A 98 7.47 17.40 4.75
C GLU A 98 6.92 16.73 3.49
N LYS A 99 5.60 16.49 3.44
CA LYS A 99 4.99 15.86 2.26
C LYS A 99 5.14 16.82 1.08
N ALA A 100 5.58 16.28 -0.05
CA ALA A 100 5.67 17.00 -1.32
C ALA A 100 4.78 16.30 -2.35
N LEU A 101 4.22 17.06 -3.27
CA LEU A 101 3.60 16.51 -4.48
C LEU A 101 4.65 16.63 -5.60
N PRO A 102 4.97 15.55 -6.32
CA PRO A 102 5.83 15.64 -7.48
C PRO A 102 5.08 16.29 -8.65
N ASP A 103 5.80 16.95 -9.57
CA ASP A 103 5.19 17.64 -10.71
C ASP A 103 4.43 16.70 -11.65
N ALA A 104 4.85 15.44 -11.72
CA ALA A 104 4.15 14.39 -12.49
C ALA A 104 2.84 13.91 -11.84
N ALA A 105 2.56 14.30 -10.59
CA ALA A 105 1.29 13.98 -9.92
C ALA A 105 0.27 15.09 -10.21
N THR A 106 -0.29 15.07 -11.42
CA THR A 106 -1.28 16.04 -11.91
C THR A 106 -2.72 15.50 -11.80
N ASP A 107 -3.70 16.32 -12.15
CA ASP A 107 -5.03 15.84 -12.53
C ASP A 107 -4.98 15.04 -13.84
N VAL A 108 -6.05 14.27 -14.11
CA VAL A 108 -6.13 13.41 -15.30
C VAL A 108 -6.09 14.21 -16.60
N GLU A 109 -6.77 15.36 -16.67
CA GLU A 109 -6.82 16.20 -17.87
C GLU A 109 -5.41 16.69 -18.24
N THR A 110 -4.69 17.26 -17.27
CA THR A 110 -3.30 17.69 -17.42
C THR A 110 -2.38 16.52 -17.77
N PHE A 111 -2.62 15.33 -17.21
CA PHE A 111 -1.87 14.12 -17.58
C PHE A 111 -2.07 13.77 -19.06
N VAL A 112 -3.32 13.77 -19.55
CA VAL A 112 -3.63 13.49 -20.95
C VAL A 112 -3.00 14.55 -21.86
N GLU A 113 -3.13 15.82 -21.53
CA GLU A 113 -2.54 16.92 -22.31
C GLU A 113 -1.01 16.86 -22.38
N ALA A 114 -0.37 16.44 -21.29
CA ALA A 114 1.09 16.48 -21.17
C ALA A 114 1.77 15.16 -21.54
N ASN A 115 1.05 14.05 -21.70
CA ASN A 115 1.66 12.73 -21.97
C ASN A 115 1.08 12.03 -23.20
N ILE A 116 -0.16 12.31 -23.60
CA ILE A 116 -0.80 11.65 -24.74
C ILE A 116 -0.66 12.51 -26.00
N ALA A 117 -0.40 11.85 -27.14
CA ALA A 117 -0.34 12.47 -28.45
C ALA A 117 -1.65 13.23 -28.77
N PRO A 118 -1.58 14.47 -29.31
CA PRO A 118 -2.74 15.34 -29.55
C PRO A 118 -3.93 14.67 -30.25
N GLU A 119 -3.66 13.80 -31.23
CA GLU A 119 -4.62 13.06 -32.03
C GLU A 119 -5.49 12.08 -31.23
N HIS A 120 -5.05 11.65 -30.05
CA HIS A 120 -5.78 10.68 -29.22
C HIS A 120 -6.47 11.30 -28.01
N ARG A 121 -6.15 12.56 -27.66
CA ARG A 121 -6.63 13.22 -26.42
C ARG A 121 -8.15 13.31 -26.36
N GLU A 122 -8.77 13.79 -27.45
CA GLU A 122 -10.22 13.96 -27.51
C GLU A 122 -10.95 12.63 -27.37
N SER A 123 -10.43 11.57 -28.00
CA SER A 123 -11.02 10.23 -27.87
C SER A 123 -10.90 9.72 -26.44
N ILE A 124 -9.72 9.84 -25.80
CA ILE A 124 -9.52 9.33 -24.44
C ILE A 124 -10.42 10.08 -23.46
N ILE A 125 -10.42 11.41 -23.49
CA ILE A 125 -11.24 12.23 -22.58
C ILE A 125 -12.73 11.97 -22.84
N GLY A 126 -13.16 11.86 -24.10
CA GLY A 126 -14.55 11.66 -24.47
C GLY A 126 -15.11 10.27 -24.15
N THR A 127 -14.27 9.25 -23.98
CA THR A 127 -14.69 7.89 -23.63
C THR A 127 -14.30 7.47 -22.22
N MET A 128 -13.65 8.35 -21.45
CA MET A 128 -13.24 8.04 -20.09
C MET A 128 -14.47 7.85 -19.19
N PRO A 129 -14.49 6.84 -18.30
CA PRO A 129 -15.62 6.64 -17.40
C PRO A 129 -15.86 7.84 -16.48
N GLU A 130 -17.07 8.39 -16.49
CA GLU A 130 -17.44 9.50 -15.62
C GLU A 130 -17.90 9.01 -14.23
N LYS A 131 -17.53 9.76 -13.19
CA LYS A 131 -18.02 9.53 -11.82
C LYS A 131 -19.48 9.98 -11.67
N CYS A 132 -20.28 9.17 -10.99
CA CYS A 132 -21.66 9.51 -10.72
C CYS A 132 -21.79 10.72 -9.78
N VAL A 133 -22.41 11.79 -10.25
CA VAL A 133 -22.79 12.97 -9.45
C VAL A 133 -24.29 12.98 -9.24
N TRP A 134 -24.70 12.93 -7.97
CA TRP A 134 -26.12 12.93 -7.59
C TRP A 134 -26.88 14.12 -8.19
N GLY A 135 -27.97 13.83 -8.90
CA GLY A 135 -28.82 14.85 -9.54
C GLY A 135 -28.26 15.44 -10.83
N ARG A 136 -27.13 14.94 -11.35
CA ARG A 136 -26.56 15.34 -12.64
C ARG A 136 -26.38 14.17 -13.59
N SER A 137 -25.74 13.10 -13.14
CA SER A 137 -25.41 11.96 -14.00
C SER A 137 -26.63 11.09 -14.29
N ALA A 138 -26.67 10.52 -15.50
CA ALA A 138 -27.69 9.56 -15.90
C ALA A 138 -27.37 8.15 -15.37
N TYR A 139 -28.42 7.37 -15.11
CA TYR A 139 -28.27 5.99 -14.68
C TYR A 139 -27.65 5.14 -15.79
N GLY A 140 -26.55 4.44 -15.49
CA GLY A 140 -25.85 3.56 -16.42
C GLY A 140 -24.80 4.24 -17.30
N GLU A 141 -24.63 5.55 -17.20
CA GLU A 141 -23.62 6.32 -17.94
C GLU A 141 -22.44 6.78 -17.06
N CYS A 142 -22.44 6.38 -15.78
CA CYS A 142 -21.42 6.73 -14.81
C CYS A 142 -21.16 5.55 -13.87
N TYR A 143 -20.03 5.57 -13.17
CA TYR A 143 -19.74 4.62 -12.11
C TYR A 143 -19.70 5.32 -10.74
N ALA A 144 -20.06 4.59 -9.69
CA ALA A 144 -20.05 5.09 -8.32
C ALA A 144 -18.83 4.57 -7.56
N ASP A 145 -18.06 5.47 -6.95
CA ASP A 145 -16.90 5.15 -6.13
C ASP A 145 -17.01 5.73 -4.70
N PRO A 146 -17.87 5.14 -3.83
CA PRO A 146 -17.88 5.49 -2.41
C PRO A 146 -16.47 5.50 -1.82
N LEU A 147 -16.25 6.24 -0.74
CA LEU A 147 -14.90 6.46 -0.20
C LEU A 147 -14.08 5.16 -0.03
N ALA A 148 -14.69 4.07 0.44
CA ALA A 148 -14.02 2.79 0.58
C ALA A 148 -13.63 2.15 -0.78
N VAL A 149 -14.49 2.25 -1.79
CA VAL A 149 -14.22 1.81 -3.17
C VAL A 149 -13.12 2.67 -3.81
N ARG A 150 -13.16 3.99 -3.64
CA ARG A 150 -12.10 4.88 -4.14
C ARG A 150 -10.74 4.59 -3.51
N GLU A 151 -10.71 4.36 -2.20
CA GLU A 151 -9.50 3.92 -1.49
C GLU A 151 -9.00 2.55 -1.98
N PHE A 152 -9.93 1.67 -2.35
CA PHE A 152 -9.62 0.36 -2.89
C PHE A 152 -8.93 0.47 -4.26
N LEU A 153 -9.54 1.25 -5.16
CA LEU A 153 -9.03 1.49 -6.50
C LEU A 153 -7.67 2.19 -6.45
N ARG A 154 -7.53 3.30 -5.70
CA ARG A 154 -6.32 4.14 -5.71
C ARG A 154 -5.07 3.48 -5.12
N ALA A 155 -5.21 2.45 -4.27
CA ALA A 155 -4.06 1.90 -3.55
C ALA A 155 -4.20 0.46 -3.05
N THR A 156 -5.37 0.01 -2.56
CA THR A 156 -5.45 -1.30 -1.89
C THR A 156 -5.27 -2.48 -2.85
N GLN A 157 -5.83 -2.43 -4.06
CA GLN A 157 -5.65 -3.52 -5.03
C GLN A 157 -4.19 -3.70 -5.45
N VAL A 158 -3.48 -2.59 -5.68
CA VAL A 158 -2.03 -2.58 -6.01
C VAL A 158 -1.23 -3.14 -4.83
N LEU A 159 -1.57 -2.74 -3.60
CA LEU A 159 -0.96 -3.30 -2.39
C LEU A 159 -1.17 -4.81 -2.31
N LEU A 160 -2.39 -5.32 -2.56
CA LEU A 160 -2.67 -6.76 -2.46
C LEU A 160 -1.89 -7.57 -3.49
N LEU A 161 -1.78 -7.08 -4.72
CA LEU A 161 -0.99 -7.71 -5.78
C LEU A 161 0.46 -7.89 -5.33
N LEU A 162 1.07 -6.81 -4.86
CA LEU A 162 2.51 -6.75 -4.64
C LEU A 162 2.94 -7.25 -3.25
N LYS A 163 2.04 -7.23 -2.26
CA LYS A 163 2.31 -7.72 -0.91
C LYS A 163 2.16 -9.23 -0.76
N HIS A 164 1.21 -9.84 -1.48
CA HIS A 164 0.92 -11.28 -1.34
C HIS A 164 1.63 -12.07 -2.46
N PRO A 165 2.69 -12.84 -2.12
CA PRO A 165 3.38 -13.67 -3.11
C PRO A 165 2.55 -14.90 -3.51
N SER A 166 1.65 -15.35 -2.63
CA SER A 166 0.76 -16.47 -2.91
C SER A 166 -0.50 -15.99 -3.62
N VAL A 167 -0.76 -16.53 -4.81
CA VAL A 167 -1.99 -16.26 -5.58
C VAL A 167 -3.23 -16.62 -4.76
N VAL A 168 -3.21 -17.73 -4.03
CA VAL A 168 -4.35 -18.17 -3.19
C VAL A 168 -4.70 -17.11 -2.14
N GLN A 169 -3.69 -16.57 -1.44
CA GLN A 169 -3.90 -15.53 -0.45
C GLN A 169 -4.36 -14.21 -1.10
N ARG A 170 -3.78 -13.87 -2.25
CA ARG A 170 -4.13 -12.67 -3.01
C ARG A 170 -5.59 -12.71 -3.46
N ARG A 171 -6.01 -13.83 -4.07
CA ARG A 171 -7.39 -14.08 -4.49
C ARG A 171 -8.37 -14.02 -3.33
N ALA A 172 -8.08 -14.73 -2.24
CA ALA A 172 -8.93 -14.70 -1.05
C ALA A 172 -9.06 -13.28 -0.46
N SER A 173 -7.97 -12.51 -0.42
CA SER A 173 -7.98 -11.14 0.09
C SER A 173 -8.73 -10.16 -0.82
N LEU A 174 -8.52 -10.28 -2.14
CA LEU A 174 -9.16 -9.42 -3.13
C LEU A 174 -10.66 -9.69 -3.20
N LEU A 175 -11.07 -10.95 -3.37
CA LEU A 175 -12.49 -11.30 -3.51
C LEU A 175 -13.30 -10.98 -2.25
N ALA A 176 -12.72 -11.15 -1.07
CA ALA A 176 -13.37 -10.75 0.17
C ALA A 176 -13.61 -9.22 0.24
N LEU A 177 -12.68 -8.41 -0.28
CA LEU A 177 -12.87 -6.95 -0.36
C LEU A 177 -13.94 -6.60 -1.39
N VAL A 178 -13.85 -7.20 -2.57
CA VAL A 178 -14.77 -6.95 -3.69
C VAL A 178 -16.21 -7.22 -3.27
N ARG A 179 -16.48 -8.35 -2.61
CA ARG A 179 -17.83 -8.70 -2.14
C ARG A 179 -18.30 -7.82 -1.00
N ALA A 180 -17.41 -7.47 -0.07
CA ALA A 180 -17.77 -6.58 1.04
C ALA A 180 -18.07 -5.14 0.60
N LEU A 181 -17.45 -4.69 -0.49
CA LEU A 181 -17.65 -3.37 -1.09
C LEU A 181 -18.68 -3.36 -2.22
N ASP A 182 -19.32 -4.50 -2.50
CA ASP A 182 -20.28 -4.68 -3.60
C ASP A 182 -19.72 -4.24 -4.97
N ILE A 183 -18.44 -4.54 -5.21
CA ILE A 183 -17.77 -4.27 -6.48
C ILE A 183 -18.02 -5.44 -7.43
N ASN A 184 -18.22 -5.15 -8.72
CA ASN A 184 -18.31 -6.17 -9.75
C ASN A 184 -17.05 -7.06 -9.78
N GLU A 185 -17.23 -8.38 -9.59
CA GLU A 185 -16.10 -9.32 -9.49
C GLU A 185 -15.27 -9.40 -10.79
N GLN A 186 -15.90 -9.34 -11.95
CA GLN A 186 -15.22 -9.32 -13.25
C GLN A 186 -14.38 -8.06 -13.42
N LEU A 187 -14.88 -6.89 -13.03
CA LEU A 187 -14.12 -5.64 -13.10
C LEU A 187 -12.87 -5.68 -12.21
N ALA A 188 -13.01 -6.16 -10.98
CA ALA A 188 -11.89 -6.30 -10.06
C ALA A 188 -10.86 -7.35 -10.53
N ARG A 189 -11.33 -8.47 -11.12
CA ARG A 189 -10.46 -9.47 -11.77
C ARG A 189 -9.69 -8.87 -12.93
N SER A 190 -10.39 -8.21 -13.84
CA SER A 190 -9.81 -7.57 -15.01
C SER A 190 -8.75 -6.54 -14.63
N THR A 191 -9.02 -5.75 -13.58
CA THR A 191 -8.07 -4.77 -13.07
C THR A 191 -6.86 -5.45 -12.42
N HIS A 192 -7.07 -6.50 -11.62
CA HIS A 192 -5.95 -7.29 -11.06
C HIS A 192 -5.07 -7.88 -12.17
N ASP A 193 -5.67 -8.52 -13.16
CA ASP A 193 -4.97 -9.22 -14.23
C ASP A 193 -4.18 -8.24 -15.10
N ARG A 194 -4.75 -7.06 -15.34
CA ARG A 194 -4.06 -5.93 -15.97
C ARG A 194 -2.84 -5.47 -15.17
N LEU A 195 -3.01 -5.23 -13.86
CA LEU A 195 -1.88 -4.84 -13.01
C LEU A 195 -0.79 -5.93 -13.01
N SER A 196 -1.18 -7.21 -12.99
CA SER A 196 -0.24 -8.32 -13.09
C SER A 196 0.46 -8.38 -14.45
N MET A 197 -0.25 -8.05 -15.54
CA MET A 197 0.29 -7.99 -16.89
C MET A 197 1.31 -6.86 -17.04
N VAL A 198 1.02 -5.66 -16.50
CA VAL A 198 1.98 -4.54 -16.49
C VAL A 198 3.25 -4.94 -15.74
N VAL A 199 3.12 -5.52 -14.53
CA VAL A 199 4.28 -6.04 -13.77
C VAL A 199 5.05 -7.09 -14.55
N ALA A 200 4.36 -8.05 -15.19
CA ALA A 200 5.01 -9.11 -15.94
C ALA A 200 5.72 -8.59 -17.20
N GLN A 201 5.13 -7.62 -17.91
CA GLN A 201 5.77 -6.99 -19.06
C GLN A 201 7.12 -6.39 -18.68
N HIS A 202 7.21 -5.79 -17.49
CA HIS A 202 8.46 -5.20 -17.00
C HIS A 202 9.64 -6.18 -17.02
N THR A 203 9.41 -7.44 -16.65
CA THR A 203 10.49 -8.45 -16.53
C THR A 203 10.55 -9.43 -17.69
N GLU A 204 9.42 -9.74 -18.33
CA GLU A 204 9.32 -10.82 -19.33
C GLU A 204 9.30 -10.29 -20.78
N CYS A 205 9.10 -9.00 -21.01
CA CYS A 205 9.05 -8.44 -22.37
C CYS A 205 9.64 -7.03 -22.45
N PHE A 206 10.85 -6.93 -23.01
CA PHE A 206 11.59 -5.70 -23.16
C PHE A 206 10.81 -4.69 -24.00
N THR A 207 10.35 -3.63 -23.33
CA THR A 207 9.64 -2.50 -23.89
C THR A 207 10.48 -1.25 -23.66
N LEU A 208 10.74 -0.47 -24.71
CA LEU A 208 11.53 0.75 -24.61
C LEU A 208 10.90 1.69 -23.56
N ASP A 209 11.75 2.44 -22.84
CA ASP A 209 11.36 3.41 -21.82
C ASP A 209 10.63 2.87 -20.57
N TYR A 210 10.34 1.56 -20.54
CA TYR A 210 9.80 0.87 -19.36
C TYR A 210 10.76 -0.17 -18.79
N SER A 211 11.36 -0.98 -19.66
CA SER A 211 12.18 -2.11 -19.26
C SER A 211 13.58 -1.72 -18.79
N ILE A 212 14.18 -2.60 -18.00
CA ILE A 212 15.51 -2.41 -17.42
C ILE A 212 16.48 -3.34 -18.13
N LEU A 213 17.56 -2.78 -18.67
CA LEU A 213 18.65 -3.53 -19.27
C LEU A 213 19.22 -4.55 -18.26
N ASP A 214 19.61 -5.72 -18.76
CA ASP A 214 20.13 -6.86 -17.99
C ASP A 214 19.14 -7.52 -17.00
N ILE A 215 17.91 -7.01 -16.87
CA ILE A 215 16.85 -7.61 -16.05
C ILE A 215 15.70 -8.11 -16.94
N SER A 216 15.17 -7.23 -17.78
CA SER A 216 14.04 -7.53 -18.64
C SER A 216 14.46 -8.43 -19.80
N ARG A 217 13.68 -9.50 -20.06
CA ARG A 217 13.91 -10.40 -21.19
C ARG A 217 13.44 -9.78 -22.49
N LEU A 218 14.07 -10.15 -23.60
CA LEU A 218 13.52 -9.82 -24.92
C LEU A 218 12.18 -10.53 -25.11
N CYS A 219 11.18 -9.82 -25.61
CA CYS A 219 9.85 -10.37 -25.85
C CYS A 219 9.92 -11.56 -26.81
N GLU A 220 9.23 -12.65 -26.47
CA GLU A 220 8.99 -13.73 -27.43
C GLU A 220 7.99 -13.23 -28.50
N PRO A 221 8.22 -13.52 -29.79
CA PRO A 221 7.32 -13.08 -30.84
C PRO A 221 5.98 -13.82 -30.74
N TYR A 222 4.88 -13.10 -30.86
CA TYR A 222 3.57 -13.72 -30.93
C TYR A 222 3.36 -14.39 -32.30
N PRO A 223 3.01 -15.69 -32.37
CA PRO A 223 2.97 -16.41 -33.64
C PRO A 223 1.97 -15.87 -34.66
N GLU A 224 0.85 -15.30 -34.19
CA GLU A 224 -0.27 -14.93 -35.05
C GLU A 224 -0.20 -13.48 -35.56
N VAL A 225 0.53 -12.60 -34.86
CA VAL A 225 0.61 -11.17 -35.17
C VAL A 225 2.07 -10.73 -35.27
N PRO A 226 2.63 -10.63 -36.49
CA PRO A 226 4.02 -10.23 -36.67
C PRO A 226 4.34 -8.90 -36.01
N GLY A 227 5.42 -8.86 -35.23
CA GLY A 227 5.90 -7.65 -34.55
C GLY A 227 5.35 -7.45 -33.13
N MET A 228 4.35 -8.22 -32.69
CA MET A 228 3.88 -8.21 -31.31
C MET A 228 4.69 -9.17 -30.43
N GLY A 229 4.88 -8.78 -29.18
CA GLY A 229 5.45 -9.61 -28.12
C GLY A 229 4.38 -10.34 -27.34
N ALA A 230 4.72 -11.54 -26.86
CA ALA A 230 3.95 -12.30 -25.90
C ALA A 230 4.37 -11.94 -24.46
N VAL A 231 3.44 -11.47 -23.64
CA VAL A 231 3.67 -11.26 -22.20
C VAL A 231 2.98 -12.38 -21.42
N PRO A 232 3.74 -13.31 -20.82
CA PRO A 232 3.19 -14.28 -19.89
C PRO A 232 2.94 -13.62 -18.53
N PHE A 233 1.73 -13.72 -18.00
CA PHE A 233 1.38 -13.21 -16.67
C PHE A 233 0.48 -14.22 -15.93
N VAL A 234 0.35 -14.05 -14.62
CA VAL A 234 -0.47 -14.93 -13.78
C VAL A 234 -1.80 -14.23 -13.45
N ASP A 235 -2.91 -14.80 -13.90
CA ASP A 235 -4.25 -14.30 -13.61
C ASP A 235 -4.63 -14.47 -12.12
N LEU A 236 -5.73 -13.86 -11.68
CA LEU A 236 -6.20 -13.96 -10.30
C LEU A 236 -6.46 -15.40 -9.84
N ASP A 237 -6.81 -16.29 -10.78
CA ASP A 237 -7.10 -17.69 -10.50
C ASP A 237 -5.83 -18.56 -10.44
N GLY A 238 -4.68 -17.99 -10.83
CA GLY A 238 -3.37 -18.65 -10.78
C GLY A 238 -2.98 -19.36 -12.07
N ASN A 239 -3.70 -19.11 -13.16
CA ASN A 239 -3.32 -19.64 -14.47
C ASN A 239 -2.31 -18.70 -15.12
N VAL A 240 -1.34 -19.29 -15.82
CA VAL A 240 -0.49 -18.51 -16.72
C VAL A 240 -1.30 -18.20 -17.97
N ARG A 241 -1.43 -16.92 -18.27
CA ARG A 241 -2.08 -16.36 -19.45
C ARG A 241 -1.04 -15.62 -20.27
N GLU A 242 -1.33 -15.44 -21.54
CA GLU A 242 -0.49 -14.71 -22.47
C GLU A 242 -1.29 -13.57 -23.07
N ALA A 243 -0.73 -12.37 -23.03
CA ALA A 243 -1.30 -11.20 -23.68
C ALA A 243 -0.36 -10.71 -24.78
N THR A 244 -0.94 -10.30 -25.91
CA THR A 244 -0.22 -9.68 -27.01
C THR A 244 -0.01 -8.21 -26.70
N VAL A 245 1.25 -7.78 -26.67
CA VAL A 245 1.59 -6.36 -26.47
C VAL A 245 2.59 -5.92 -27.54
N TYR A 246 2.46 -4.67 -27.96
CA TYR A 246 3.43 -4.00 -28.81
C TYR A 246 4.19 -2.92 -28.03
N LYS A 247 3.46 -2.20 -27.17
CA LYS A 247 3.94 -1.07 -26.37
C LYS A 247 3.43 -1.14 -24.94
N LEU A 248 3.92 -0.26 -24.08
CA LEU A 248 3.49 -0.17 -22.69
C LEU A 248 1.99 0.17 -22.57
N ALA A 249 1.49 1.06 -23.43
CA ALA A 249 0.10 1.47 -23.40
C ALA A 249 -0.87 0.27 -23.57
N ASP A 250 -0.48 -0.77 -24.31
CA ASP A 250 -1.31 -1.97 -24.52
C ASP A 250 -1.60 -2.71 -23.23
N SER A 251 -0.62 -2.83 -22.33
CA SER A 251 -0.86 -3.44 -21.03
C SER A 251 -1.52 -2.50 -20.03
N GLN A 252 -1.25 -1.19 -20.12
CA GLN A 252 -1.84 -0.22 -19.18
C GLN A 252 -3.30 0.08 -19.48
N TYR A 253 -3.65 0.26 -20.76
CA TYR A 253 -4.93 0.81 -21.18
C TYR A 253 -5.66 -0.08 -22.19
N GLY A 254 -4.94 -0.89 -22.97
CA GLY A 254 -5.48 -1.72 -24.05
C GLY A 254 -6.59 -2.68 -23.65
N CYS A 255 -7.56 -2.89 -24.55
CA CYS A 255 -8.53 -3.96 -24.43
C CYS A 255 -7.92 -5.30 -24.87
N VAL A 256 -7.76 -6.21 -23.92
CA VAL A 256 -7.34 -7.60 -24.17
C VAL A 256 -8.57 -8.50 -24.14
N LEU A 257 -8.81 -9.24 -25.23
CA LEU A 257 -9.95 -10.16 -25.35
C LEU A 257 -9.96 -11.18 -24.21
N ASP A 258 -11.15 -11.53 -23.74
CA ASP A 258 -11.41 -12.47 -22.64
C ASP A 258 -10.77 -12.12 -21.28
N MET A 259 -10.13 -10.94 -21.17
CA MET A 259 -9.47 -10.46 -19.95
C MET A 259 -9.95 -9.07 -19.52
N SER A 260 -10.17 -8.18 -20.48
CA SER A 260 -10.58 -6.80 -20.22
C SER A 260 -12.10 -6.70 -20.03
N THR A 261 -12.53 -5.99 -18.99
CA THR A 261 -13.92 -5.57 -18.86
C THR A 261 -14.17 -4.43 -19.84
N LEU A 262 -15.20 -4.56 -20.68
CA LEU A 262 -15.61 -3.50 -21.59
C LEU A 262 -15.93 -2.22 -20.81
N ASP A 263 -15.78 -1.07 -21.44
CA ASP A 263 -15.89 0.28 -20.85
C ASP A 263 -14.78 0.66 -19.85
N PHE A 264 -13.93 -0.29 -19.44
CA PHE A 264 -12.76 -0.07 -18.60
C PHE A 264 -11.46 -0.48 -19.33
N CYS A 265 -11.42 -0.23 -20.63
CA CYS A 265 -10.27 -0.42 -21.49
C CYS A 265 -10.40 0.42 -22.77
N TYR A 266 -9.29 0.62 -23.48
CA TYR A 266 -9.24 1.38 -24.72
C TYR A 266 -8.80 0.47 -25.88
N LEU A 267 -9.43 0.65 -27.04
CA LEU A 267 -8.91 0.07 -28.29
C LEU A 267 -7.77 0.97 -28.76
N LEU A 268 -6.55 0.46 -28.72
CA LEU A 268 -5.36 1.25 -29.01
C LEU A 268 -4.94 1.10 -30.47
N PRO A 269 -4.39 2.16 -31.09
CA PRO A 269 -3.81 2.10 -32.43
C PRO A 269 -2.51 1.31 -32.44
N GLU A 270 -1.89 1.11 -33.61
CA GLU A 270 -0.57 0.47 -33.70
C GLU A 270 0.53 1.40 -33.18
N GLU A 271 0.49 2.68 -33.53
CA GLU A 271 1.37 3.73 -32.99
C GLU A 271 1.20 3.94 -31.48
N ASP A 272 2.23 4.46 -30.80
CA ASP A 272 2.12 4.76 -29.38
C ASP A 272 1.21 5.96 -29.12
N ILE A 273 0.37 5.84 -28.09
CA ILE A 273 -0.48 6.95 -27.66
C ILE A 273 0.30 7.96 -26.84
N TYR A 274 1.46 7.59 -26.28
CA TYR A 274 2.34 8.50 -25.59
C TYR A 274 3.07 9.41 -26.60
N GLN A 275 3.19 10.69 -26.27
CA GLN A 275 3.90 11.65 -27.13
C GLN A 275 5.42 11.50 -27.00
N HIS A 276 6.15 11.28 -28.09
CA HIS A 276 7.58 10.95 -28.02
C HIS A 276 8.47 11.93 -27.22
N SER A 277 9.08 11.41 -26.14
CA SER A 277 10.35 11.72 -25.47
C SER A 277 10.74 13.17 -25.05
N PRO A 278 11.08 13.40 -23.75
CA PRO A 278 10.65 12.63 -22.59
C PRO A 278 9.30 13.13 -22.10
N GLU A 279 8.36 12.19 -22.01
CA GLU A 279 7.06 12.36 -21.40
C GLU A 279 7.24 12.71 -19.92
N PRO A 280 6.49 13.70 -19.38
CA PRO A 280 6.54 14.05 -17.96
C PRO A 280 6.35 12.86 -17.00
N ALA A 281 5.55 11.86 -17.39
CA ALA A 281 5.34 10.64 -16.60
C ALA A 281 6.62 9.79 -16.48
N LEU A 282 7.37 9.60 -17.58
CA LEU A 282 8.65 8.90 -17.57
C LEU A 282 9.70 9.67 -16.76
N GLN A 283 9.76 10.99 -16.96
CA GLN A 283 10.64 11.85 -16.18
C GLN A 283 10.30 11.78 -14.68
N GLY A 284 9.01 11.67 -14.34
CA GLY A 284 8.54 11.48 -12.97
C GLY A 284 9.10 10.23 -12.28
N VAL A 285 9.25 9.12 -13.02
CA VAL A 285 9.88 7.88 -12.52
C VAL A 285 11.38 8.09 -12.26
N LEU A 286 12.09 8.69 -13.22
CA LEU A 286 13.52 8.97 -13.09
C LEU A 286 13.81 9.91 -11.91
N ASP A 287 13.02 10.98 -11.78
CA ASP A 287 13.12 11.91 -10.67
C ASP A 287 12.83 11.24 -9.33
N LYS A 288 11.89 10.28 -9.30
CA LYS A 288 11.57 9.49 -8.11
C LYS A 288 12.74 8.58 -7.73
N LEU A 289 13.36 7.91 -8.68
CA LEU A 289 14.56 7.08 -8.47
C LEU A 289 15.74 7.91 -7.94
N VAL A 290 16.04 9.05 -8.56
CA VAL A 290 17.11 9.98 -8.12
C VAL A 290 16.83 10.48 -6.70
N ARG A 291 15.60 10.89 -6.41
CA ARG A 291 15.19 11.36 -5.08
C ARG A 291 15.26 10.24 -4.04
N PHE A 292 14.82 9.02 -4.36
CA PHE A 292 14.92 7.87 -3.48
C PHE A 292 16.39 7.60 -3.12
N ARG A 293 17.27 7.56 -4.13
CA ARG A 293 18.72 7.39 -3.95
C ARG A 293 19.33 8.44 -3.01
N GLY A 294 18.95 9.70 -3.19
CA GLY A 294 19.42 10.80 -2.35
C GLY A 294 18.88 10.81 -0.91
N ARG A 295 17.78 10.09 -0.65
CA ARG A 295 17.08 10.09 0.64
C ARG A 295 17.18 8.79 1.41
N PHE A 296 17.65 7.70 0.80
CA PHE A 296 17.68 6.39 1.44
C PHE A 296 18.43 6.39 2.78
N MET A 297 19.52 7.17 2.88
CA MET A 297 20.29 7.32 4.12
C MET A 297 19.54 8.03 5.26
N LEU A 298 18.43 8.71 4.97
CA LEU A 298 17.56 9.31 5.98
C LEU A 298 16.73 8.26 6.74
N THR A 299 16.77 6.99 6.33
CA THR A 299 16.06 5.90 7.01
C THR A 299 16.49 5.80 8.48
N ALA A 300 17.79 5.89 8.78
CA ALA A 300 18.29 5.81 10.15
C ALA A 300 17.79 6.97 11.03
N PRO A 301 18.06 8.25 10.72
CA PRO A 301 17.56 9.38 11.53
C PRO A 301 16.03 9.49 11.49
N GLY A 302 15.37 9.00 10.44
CA GLY A 302 13.91 8.94 10.36
C GLY A 302 13.30 7.89 11.28
N LEU A 303 13.98 6.74 11.43
CA LEU A 303 13.57 5.66 12.33
C LEU A 303 13.95 5.93 13.79
N SER A 304 15.02 6.65 14.10
CA SER A 304 15.40 7.04 15.47
C SER A 304 14.80 8.38 15.93
N ASN A 305 14.15 9.12 15.02
CA ASN A 305 13.57 10.44 15.26
C ASN A 305 12.69 10.57 16.53
N TYR A 306 12.52 11.80 17.01
CA TYR A 306 11.72 12.16 18.19
C TYR A 306 12.27 11.61 19.53
N VAL A 307 13.60 11.57 19.67
CA VAL A 307 14.30 11.14 20.88
C VAL A 307 15.30 12.21 21.30
N ARG A 308 15.17 12.75 22.51
CA ARG A 308 16.14 13.70 23.08
C ARG A 308 17.43 13.01 23.49
N GLY A 309 18.51 13.78 23.67
CA GLY A 309 19.78 13.25 24.15
C GLY A 309 19.68 12.50 25.48
N ASP A 310 18.89 12.98 26.44
CA ASP A 310 18.67 12.29 27.72
C ASP A 310 17.86 10.98 27.56
N GLU A 311 16.94 10.96 26.60
CA GLU A 311 16.13 9.78 26.24
C GLU A 311 16.95 8.74 25.45
N ALA A 312 17.95 9.16 24.68
CA ALA A 312 18.83 8.28 23.91
C ALA A 312 19.83 7.51 24.80
N VAL A 313 20.19 8.07 25.97
CA VAL A 313 21.10 7.42 26.93
C VAL A 313 20.36 6.44 27.84
N ASP A 314 19.11 6.76 28.22
CA ASP A 314 18.34 5.96 29.18
C ASP A 314 16.93 5.63 28.67
N HIS A 315 16.70 4.34 28.42
CA HIS A 315 15.42 3.82 27.96
C HIS A 315 14.26 4.05 28.93
N HIS A 316 14.51 4.20 30.24
CA HIS A 316 13.45 4.49 31.22
C HIS A 316 12.92 5.92 31.07
N ARG A 317 13.75 6.85 30.58
CA ARG A 317 13.37 8.24 30.31
C ARG A 317 12.73 8.43 28.94
N CYS A 318 12.93 7.47 28.03
CA CYS A 318 12.48 7.58 26.64
C CYS A 318 10.95 7.44 26.50
N GLU A 319 10.27 8.55 26.20
CA GLU A 319 8.82 8.57 25.96
C GLU A 319 8.43 7.65 24.80
N ARG A 320 9.26 7.57 23.74
CA ARG A 320 9.01 6.71 22.59
C ARG A 320 9.03 5.22 22.94
N THR A 321 9.96 4.81 23.81
CA THR A 321 10.01 3.44 24.35
C THR A 321 8.77 3.13 25.19
N ASN A 322 8.27 4.10 25.96
CA ASN A 322 7.02 3.94 26.72
C ASN A 322 5.81 3.80 25.80
N ILE A 323 5.69 4.64 24.77
CA ILE A 323 4.63 4.53 23.75
C ILE A 323 4.68 3.17 23.06
N TRP A 324 5.86 2.70 22.67
CA TRP A 324 6.03 1.39 22.07
C TRP A 324 5.58 0.27 23.02
N GLY A 325 5.96 0.36 24.31
CA GLY A 325 5.52 -0.57 25.34
C GLY A 325 4.00 -0.58 25.53
N GLU A 326 3.35 0.59 25.55
CA GLU A 326 1.88 0.68 25.58
C GLU A 326 1.24 -0.01 24.38
N LEU A 327 1.75 0.22 23.17
CA LEU A 327 1.24 -0.43 21.96
C LEU A 327 1.38 -1.96 22.01
N MET A 328 2.48 -2.46 22.56
CA MET A 328 2.67 -3.89 22.80
C MET A 328 1.74 -4.43 23.89
N GLY A 329 1.51 -3.66 24.95
CA GLY A 329 0.52 -3.99 25.98
C GLY A 329 -0.89 -4.13 25.43
N LEU A 330 -1.33 -3.19 24.55
CA LEU A 330 -2.62 -3.29 23.86
C LEU A 330 -2.73 -4.56 23.02
N ARG A 331 -1.64 -4.92 22.32
CA ARG A 331 -1.57 -6.17 21.56
C ARG A 331 -1.73 -7.38 22.48
N TYR A 332 -0.94 -7.47 23.56
CA TYR A 332 -0.99 -8.63 24.47
C TYR A 332 -2.32 -8.78 25.18
N MET A 333 -2.95 -7.68 25.57
CA MET A 333 -4.32 -7.69 26.09
C MET A 333 -5.26 -8.36 25.09
N LEU A 334 -5.24 -7.92 23.83
CA LEU A 334 -6.12 -8.46 22.80
C LEU A 334 -5.80 -9.94 22.49
N GLU A 335 -4.52 -10.33 22.43
CA GLU A 335 -4.13 -11.73 22.28
C GLU A 335 -4.70 -12.59 23.43
N HIS A 336 -4.59 -12.11 24.68
CA HIS A 336 -5.10 -12.81 25.86
C HIS A 336 -6.63 -12.96 25.85
N GLU A 337 -7.37 -11.91 25.50
CA GLU A 337 -8.84 -11.95 25.42
C GLU A 337 -9.31 -12.95 24.37
N VAL A 338 -8.67 -12.96 23.19
CA VAL A 338 -8.97 -13.93 22.14
C VAL A 338 -8.67 -15.35 22.60
N GLU A 339 -7.51 -15.59 23.19
CA GLU A 339 -7.17 -16.92 23.72
C GLU A 339 -8.12 -17.39 24.82
N SER A 340 -8.57 -16.48 25.68
CA SER A 340 -9.55 -16.78 26.73
C SER A 340 -10.87 -17.27 26.13
N GLN A 341 -11.39 -16.56 25.12
CA GLN A 341 -12.61 -16.95 24.42
C GLN A 341 -12.43 -18.25 23.64
N LEU A 342 -11.30 -18.45 22.95
CA LEU A 342 -11.01 -19.68 22.22
C LEU A 342 -10.94 -20.89 23.14
N ARG A 343 -10.38 -20.76 24.36
CA ARG A 343 -10.40 -21.85 25.35
C ARG A 343 -11.81 -22.27 25.78
N GLN A 344 -12.78 -21.35 25.73
CA GLN A 344 -14.18 -21.64 26.05
C GLN A 344 -14.93 -22.22 24.85
N LEU A 345 -14.69 -21.69 23.64
CA LEU A 345 -15.39 -22.10 22.42
C LEU A 345 -14.84 -23.41 21.83
N MET A 346 -13.51 -23.58 21.88
CA MET A 346 -12.78 -24.70 21.27
C MET A 346 -11.60 -25.12 22.17
N PRO A 347 -11.87 -25.85 23.28
CA PRO A 347 -10.84 -26.18 24.27
C PRO A 347 -9.72 -27.06 23.73
N GLU A 348 -10.00 -27.90 22.73
CA GLU A 348 -9.05 -28.84 22.12
C GLU A 348 -8.29 -28.25 20.93
N LEU A 349 -8.43 -26.95 20.67
CA LEU A 349 -7.75 -26.27 19.58
C LEU A 349 -6.23 -26.28 19.80
N ASP A 350 -5.49 -26.82 18.82
CA ASP A 350 -4.03 -26.84 18.85
C ASP A 350 -3.44 -25.42 18.82
N PRO A 351 -2.18 -25.23 19.26
CA PRO A 351 -1.57 -23.91 19.34
C PRO A 351 -1.43 -23.19 18.00
N PHE A 352 -1.29 -23.91 16.89
CA PHE A 352 -1.10 -23.32 15.56
C PHE A 352 -2.42 -22.74 15.05
N GLU A 353 -3.51 -23.51 15.08
CA GLU A 353 -4.84 -23.01 14.72
C GLU A 353 -5.28 -21.88 15.64
N ARG A 354 -5.00 -21.97 16.94
CA ARG A 354 -5.24 -20.87 17.89
C ARG A 354 -4.56 -19.58 17.47
N ARG A 355 -3.30 -19.66 17.03
CA ARG A 355 -2.54 -18.48 16.60
C ARG A 355 -3.14 -17.83 15.35
N LYS A 356 -3.80 -18.59 14.47
CA LYS A 356 -4.49 -18.02 13.30
C LYS A 356 -5.65 -17.11 13.73
N TYR A 357 -6.51 -17.56 14.65
CA TYR A 357 -7.60 -16.71 15.18
C TYR A 357 -7.07 -15.45 15.90
N VAL A 358 -6.00 -15.58 16.69
CA VAL A 358 -5.33 -14.43 17.31
C VAL A 358 -4.83 -13.46 16.23
N THR A 359 -4.21 -13.97 15.18
CA THR A 359 -3.73 -13.16 14.05
C THR A 359 -4.89 -12.47 13.32
N ALA A 360 -6.02 -13.16 13.15
CA ALA A 360 -7.22 -12.61 12.55
C ALA A 360 -7.73 -11.38 13.30
N VAL A 361 -7.86 -11.47 14.62
CA VAL A 361 -8.31 -10.33 15.43
C VAL A 361 -7.27 -9.20 15.46
N LEU A 362 -5.97 -9.52 15.53
CA LEU A 362 -4.91 -8.51 15.44
C LEU A 362 -4.90 -7.77 14.10
N GLN A 363 -5.35 -8.42 13.02
CA GLN A 363 -5.47 -7.80 11.70
C GLN A 363 -6.47 -6.63 11.72
N LEU A 364 -7.59 -6.75 12.44
CA LEU A 364 -8.57 -5.65 12.59
C LEU A 364 -7.95 -4.42 13.23
N LEU A 365 -7.23 -4.60 14.34
CA LEU A 365 -6.48 -3.52 14.98
C LEU A 365 -5.34 -2.99 14.09
N GLY A 366 -4.70 -3.90 13.36
CA GLY A 366 -3.59 -3.66 12.45
C GLY A 366 -3.95 -2.74 11.30
N HIS A 367 -4.96 -3.14 10.52
CA HIS A 367 -5.39 -2.49 9.28
C HIS A 367 -6.11 -1.16 9.54
N ARG A 368 -7.08 -1.12 10.46
CA ARG A 368 -7.80 0.13 10.81
C ARG A 368 -6.89 1.15 11.49
N GLY A 369 -5.97 0.68 12.33
CA GLY A 369 -5.02 1.53 13.05
C GLY A 369 -3.69 1.73 12.33
N LYS A 370 -3.54 1.37 11.05
CA LYS A 370 -2.25 1.45 10.35
C LYS A 370 -1.87 2.92 10.13
N ARG A 371 -0.67 3.29 10.59
CA ARG A 371 -0.15 4.68 10.48
C ARG A 371 0.63 4.93 9.19
N HIS A 372 1.36 3.92 8.71
CA HIS A 372 1.99 3.92 7.39
C HIS A 372 0.90 3.54 6.39
N ARG A 373 0.40 4.54 5.67
CA ARG A 373 -0.97 4.56 5.13
C ARG A 373 -1.15 3.72 3.88
N TRP A 374 -0.07 3.49 3.13
CA TRP A 374 -0.17 3.02 1.76
C TRP A 374 -1.02 1.75 1.63
N GLY A 375 -2.13 1.85 0.91
CA GLY A 375 -3.05 0.74 0.61
C GLY A 375 -3.94 0.26 1.76
N TYR A 376 -3.94 0.90 2.93
CA TYR A 376 -4.82 0.56 4.06
C TYR A 376 -5.96 1.58 4.29
N GLY A 377 -6.19 2.50 3.34
CA GLY A 377 -7.28 3.47 3.45
C GLY A 377 -8.67 2.84 3.41
N THR A 378 -8.86 1.82 2.56
CA THR A 378 -10.11 1.07 2.39
C THR A 378 -10.69 0.59 3.72
N TYR A 379 -9.89 -0.11 4.53
CA TYR A 379 -10.32 -0.65 5.83
C TYR A 379 -10.71 0.41 6.86
N ARG A 380 -10.29 1.66 6.67
CA ARG A 380 -10.66 2.80 7.54
C ARG A 380 -11.91 3.52 7.05
N ALA A 381 -12.15 3.46 5.74
CA ALA A 381 -13.30 4.07 5.09
C ALA A 381 -14.53 3.16 5.12
N MET A 382 -14.33 1.85 5.22
CA MET A 382 -15.41 0.86 5.35
C MET A 382 -16.34 1.16 6.53
N ALA A 383 -17.63 0.98 6.31
CA ALA A 383 -18.62 0.88 7.37
C ALA A 383 -18.36 -0.37 8.24
N GLU A 384 -18.92 -0.38 9.45
CA GLU A 384 -18.79 -1.52 10.39
C GLU A 384 -19.25 -2.85 9.76
N GLU A 385 -20.35 -2.82 9.00
CA GLU A 385 -20.92 -4.00 8.34
C GLU A 385 -20.03 -4.50 7.20
N GLU A 386 -19.53 -3.60 6.34
CA GLU A 386 -18.60 -3.93 5.25
C GLU A 386 -17.31 -4.53 5.81
N LEU A 387 -16.75 -3.93 6.86
CA LEU A 387 -15.54 -4.41 7.52
C LEU A 387 -15.75 -5.80 8.14
N ARG A 388 -16.88 -6.01 8.84
CA ARG A 388 -17.23 -7.30 9.41
C ARG A 388 -17.38 -8.36 8.31
N ALA A 389 -18.11 -8.05 7.25
CA ALA A 389 -18.34 -8.95 6.12
C ALA A 389 -17.00 -9.37 5.48
N TRP A 390 -16.15 -8.39 5.14
CA TRP A 390 -14.81 -8.62 4.61
C TRP A 390 -13.99 -9.53 5.52
N TRP A 391 -13.92 -9.22 6.82
CA TRP A 391 -13.06 -9.94 7.74
C TRP A 391 -13.50 -11.39 7.93
N LEU A 392 -14.81 -11.63 8.06
CA LEU A 392 -15.37 -12.97 8.16
C LEU A 392 -15.07 -13.78 6.90
N GLU A 393 -15.33 -13.20 5.72
CA GLU A 393 -15.10 -13.88 4.45
C GLU A 393 -13.62 -14.20 4.21
N HIS A 394 -12.73 -13.23 4.45
CA HIS A 394 -11.29 -13.42 4.28
C HIS A 394 -10.75 -14.57 5.12
N TRP A 395 -11.08 -14.59 6.42
CA TRP A 395 -10.55 -15.60 7.33
C TRP A 395 -11.23 -16.96 7.19
N SER A 396 -12.51 -16.99 6.83
CA SER A 396 -13.19 -18.24 6.49
C SER A 396 -12.63 -18.88 5.21
N ALA A 397 -12.30 -18.08 4.19
CA ALA A 397 -11.63 -18.57 2.99
C ALA A 397 -10.23 -19.14 3.29
N MET A 398 -9.60 -18.68 4.37
CA MET A 398 -8.31 -19.18 4.89
C MET A 398 -8.45 -20.39 5.82
N GLY A 399 -9.68 -20.93 5.95
CA GLY A 399 -9.97 -22.17 6.69
C GLY A 399 -10.38 -21.99 8.15
N LEU A 400 -10.63 -20.76 8.63
CA LEU A 400 -11.13 -20.54 9.98
C LEU A 400 -12.66 -20.69 10.06
N ASP A 401 -13.15 -21.22 11.17
CA ASP A 401 -14.57 -21.42 11.41
C ASP A 401 -15.30 -20.08 11.49
N ARG A 402 -16.28 -19.89 10.61
CA ARG A 402 -17.04 -18.63 10.51
C ARG A 402 -17.81 -18.33 11.79
N GLY A 403 -18.42 -19.33 12.43
CA GLY A 403 -19.22 -19.13 13.64
C GLY A 403 -18.37 -18.67 14.82
N VAL A 404 -17.14 -19.18 14.93
CA VAL A 404 -16.17 -18.70 15.93
C VAL A 404 -15.73 -17.27 15.62
N LEU A 405 -15.42 -16.96 14.37
CA LEU A 405 -15.05 -15.61 13.96
C LEU A 405 -16.17 -14.60 14.26
N GLU A 406 -17.43 -14.93 13.95
CA GLU A 406 -18.59 -14.09 14.26
C GLU A 406 -18.68 -13.78 15.76
N ARG A 407 -18.53 -14.80 16.62
CA ARG A 407 -18.52 -14.61 18.08
C ARG A 407 -17.36 -13.74 18.57
N LEU A 408 -16.16 -13.95 18.02
CA LEU A 408 -15.00 -13.13 18.35
C LEU A 408 -15.22 -11.67 17.94
N TYR A 409 -15.78 -11.43 16.75
CA TYR A 409 -16.08 -10.09 16.26
C TYR A 409 -17.14 -9.42 17.13
N ASP A 410 -18.24 -10.09 17.43
CA ASP A 410 -19.33 -9.53 18.25
C ASP A 410 -18.86 -9.18 19.67
N THR A 411 -17.97 -9.99 20.23
CA THR A 411 -17.46 -9.76 21.59
C THR A 411 -16.39 -8.67 21.63
N LEU A 412 -15.49 -8.62 20.64
CA LEU A 412 -14.33 -7.72 20.64
C LEU A 412 -14.56 -6.42 19.86
N GLY A 413 -15.54 -6.39 18.95
CA GLY A 413 -15.93 -5.23 18.14
C GLY A 413 -16.05 -3.93 18.95
N PRO A 414 -16.83 -3.92 20.06
CA PRO A 414 -16.97 -2.73 20.90
C PRO A 414 -15.65 -2.22 21.50
N LEU A 415 -14.68 -3.12 21.73
CA LEU A 415 -13.36 -2.77 22.26
C LEU A 415 -12.41 -2.28 21.15
N LEU A 416 -12.50 -2.83 19.94
CA LEU A 416 -11.59 -2.55 18.84
C LEU A 416 -11.54 -1.08 18.47
N ASP A 417 -12.68 -0.39 18.46
CA ASP A 417 -12.76 1.04 18.18
C ASP A 417 -11.95 1.89 19.15
N ALA A 418 -12.08 1.60 20.45
CA ALA A 418 -11.34 2.29 21.49
C ALA A 418 -9.83 2.02 21.36
N LEU A 419 -9.45 0.77 21.08
CA LEU A 419 -8.06 0.36 20.87
C LEU A 419 -7.43 1.01 19.63
N VAL A 420 -8.17 1.07 18.51
CA VAL A 420 -7.73 1.73 17.27
C VAL A 420 -7.52 3.21 17.53
N ARG A 421 -8.47 3.91 18.16
CA ARG A 421 -8.33 5.32 18.53
C ARG A 421 -7.10 5.55 19.42
N ARG A 422 -6.94 4.74 20.47
CA ARG A 422 -5.79 4.84 21.38
C ARG A 422 -4.46 4.60 20.66
N LYS A 423 -4.38 3.59 19.79
CA LYS A 423 -3.19 3.27 18.98
C LYS A 423 -2.83 4.43 18.05
N VAL A 424 -3.80 5.02 17.37
CA VAL A 424 -3.59 6.17 16.48
C VAL A 424 -3.11 7.38 17.26
N GLU A 425 -3.74 7.66 18.41
CA GLU A 425 -3.38 8.78 19.28
C GLU A 425 -1.95 8.64 19.83
N LEU A 426 -1.64 7.51 20.45
CA LEU A 426 -0.28 7.19 20.93
C LEU A 426 0.76 7.36 19.83
N GLY A 427 0.42 6.93 18.62
CA GLY A 427 1.32 7.02 17.49
C GLY A 427 1.51 8.41 16.89
N ARG A 428 0.66 9.39 17.22
CA ARG A 428 0.78 10.79 16.77
C ARG A 428 1.30 11.72 17.86
N ARG A 429 1.00 11.40 19.11
CA ARG A 429 1.30 12.20 20.31
C ARG A 429 2.72 12.75 20.31
N LEU A 430 3.72 11.89 20.11
CA LEU A 430 5.12 12.29 20.19
C LEU A 430 5.50 13.27 19.07
N ARG A 431 5.11 12.98 17.82
CA ARG A 431 5.38 13.90 16.70
C ARG A 431 4.73 15.26 16.95
N LEU A 432 3.47 15.27 17.38
CA LEU A 432 2.72 16.50 17.64
C LEU A 432 3.32 17.30 18.80
N SER A 433 3.82 16.63 19.85
CA SER A 433 4.44 17.34 20.98
C SER A 433 5.81 17.92 20.63
N ARG A 434 6.57 17.33 19.70
CA ARG A 434 7.91 17.81 19.33
C ARG A 434 7.88 18.87 18.21
N ILE A 435 7.14 18.62 17.13
CA ILE A 435 7.12 19.48 15.92
C ILE A 435 5.82 20.32 15.81
N GLY A 436 4.76 19.96 16.54
CA GLY A 436 3.45 20.58 16.37
C GLY A 436 2.61 19.95 15.25
N PRO A 437 1.43 20.50 14.94
CA PRO A 437 0.62 20.03 13.81
C PRO A 437 1.37 20.28 12.49
N ALA A 438 1.27 19.32 11.57
CA ALA A 438 1.82 19.52 10.23
C ALA A 438 1.14 20.74 9.58
N PRO A 439 1.88 21.60 8.85
CA PRO A 439 1.26 22.65 8.06
C PRO A 439 0.22 22.00 7.13
N ARG A 440 -1.00 22.58 7.08
CA ARG A 440 -1.99 22.16 6.10
C ARG A 440 -1.41 22.53 4.74
N ILE A 441 -1.17 21.53 3.90
CA ILE A 441 -0.91 21.77 2.48
C ILE A 441 -2.20 22.41 1.96
N ALA A 442 -2.13 23.68 1.58
CA ALA A 442 -3.21 24.31 0.83
C ALA A 442 -3.25 23.58 -0.51
N HIS A 443 -4.21 22.68 -0.67
CA HIS A 443 -4.54 22.15 -1.98
C HIS A 443 -4.96 23.37 -2.83
N ARG A 444 -4.20 23.64 -3.89
CA ARG A 444 -4.62 24.55 -4.95
C ARG A 444 -5.60 23.81 -5.84
#